data_AF-A0A098GAG8-F1
#
_entry.id   AF-A0A098GAG8-F1
#
_cell.length_a   1.000
_cell.length_b   1.000
_cell.length_c   1.000
_cell.angle_alpha   90.00
_cell.angle_beta   90.00
_cell.angle_gamma   90.00
#
_symmetry.space_group_name_H-M   'P 1'
#
loop_
_entity.id
_entity.type
_entity.pdbx_description
1 polymer ?
#
loop_
_entity_poly.entity_id
_entity_poly.type
_entity_poly.pdbx_seq_one_letter_code
_entity_poly.pdbx_strand_id
1 'polypeptide(L)'
;MESAGKKQSQNKQLSQRNILFWPLLKSVSRSFYLSLRYLPNAVRLPLSLAYLLARVTDTLADYSTIPVMFRKEMMAQLKILVSEPSHFFLLSEVNQNVKPYLSHFSDSDRALIENIPFLFELLHEQSAQDKIYIQDVLNKIIEGQLIDLNYFDSQKGIVHFSTDEELDNYLYLVAGCVGEFWTKLCCSYIPGYTKDNLSSLLLKAINFGKALQLTNILRDLPCDLANGRLYLPYQGSCSQDNLEQFVNELSIKESALIERWRSQALDYLSDAALYIQAVNNRRVKFACLVPYFIAKETLNTLKDLSYIAKRQAIKISRKQVYLYLWKALYTRNVATN
;
A
#
# COMPACT_ATOMS: atom_id res chain seq x y z
N MET A 1 5.91 -7.54 -46.16
CA MET A 1 5.41 -8.70 -45.40
C MET A 1 6.06 -8.85 -44.01
N GLU A 2 7.34 -8.51 -43.83
CA GLU A 2 8.02 -8.57 -42.51
C GLU A 2 7.44 -7.64 -41.42
N SER A 3 6.95 -6.44 -41.76
CA SER A 3 6.37 -5.52 -40.75
C SER A 3 5.00 -5.95 -40.23
N ALA A 4 4.24 -6.73 -41.02
CA ALA A 4 2.96 -7.29 -40.62
C ALA A 4 3.13 -8.48 -39.65
N GLY A 5 4.14 -9.32 -39.88
CA GLY A 5 4.49 -10.44 -38.99
C GLY A 5 5.01 -9.99 -37.62
N LYS A 6 5.83 -8.93 -37.57
CA LYS A 6 6.30 -8.34 -36.29
C LYS A 6 5.15 -7.72 -35.49
N LYS A 7 4.21 -7.01 -36.14
CA LYS A 7 3.01 -6.45 -35.48
C LYS A 7 2.05 -7.52 -34.96
N GLN A 8 1.84 -8.62 -35.70
CA GLN A 8 1.01 -9.73 -35.23
C GLN A 8 1.65 -10.49 -34.06
N SER A 9 2.96 -10.69 -34.07
CA SER A 9 3.69 -11.31 -32.95
C SER A 9 3.64 -10.44 -31.68
N GLN A 10 3.91 -9.15 -31.81
CA GLN A 10 3.81 -8.19 -30.69
C GLN A 10 2.38 -8.11 -30.12
N ASN A 11 1.35 -8.10 -30.97
CA ASN A 11 -0.04 -8.10 -30.52
C ASN A 11 -0.43 -9.40 -29.80
N LYS A 12 0.09 -10.55 -30.23
CA LYS A 12 -0.14 -11.84 -29.58
C LYS A 12 0.55 -11.89 -28.21
N GLN A 13 1.77 -11.40 -28.10
CA GLN A 13 2.51 -11.31 -26.85
C GLN A 13 1.84 -10.34 -25.87
N LEU A 14 1.41 -9.15 -26.32
CA LEU A 14 0.60 -8.21 -25.52
C LEU A 14 -0.72 -8.84 -25.04
N SER A 15 -1.37 -9.66 -25.87
CA SER A 15 -2.61 -10.34 -25.50
C SER A 15 -2.38 -11.38 -24.40
N GLN A 16 -1.30 -12.16 -24.47
CA GLN A 16 -0.93 -13.15 -23.45
C GLN A 16 -0.54 -12.49 -22.12
N ARG A 17 0.22 -11.37 -22.17
CA ARG A 17 0.56 -10.61 -20.97
C ARG A 17 -0.67 -10.07 -20.25
N ASN A 18 -1.65 -9.57 -21.01
CA ASN A 18 -2.94 -9.13 -20.44
C ASN A 18 -3.76 -10.28 -19.84
N ILE A 19 -3.69 -11.48 -20.43
CA ILE A 19 -4.36 -12.68 -19.91
C ILE A 19 -3.80 -13.08 -18.54
N LEU A 20 -2.51 -12.85 -18.26
CA LEU A 20 -1.90 -13.15 -16.97
C LEU A 20 -2.04 -12.00 -15.96
N PHE A 21 -1.75 -10.77 -16.37
CA PHE A 21 -1.63 -9.61 -15.48
C PHE A 21 -2.92 -9.27 -14.72
N TRP A 22 -4.06 -9.18 -15.43
CA TRP A 22 -5.32 -8.74 -14.81
C TRP A 22 -5.92 -9.79 -13.86
N PRO A 23 -5.91 -11.10 -14.19
CA PRO A 23 -6.27 -12.13 -13.23
C PRO A 23 -5.36 -12.16 -12.00
N LEU A 24 -4.05 -11.96 -12.17
CA LEU A 24 -3.12 -11.87 -11.05
C LEU A 24 -3.45 -10.70 -10.13
N LEU A 25 -3.68 -9.50 -10.67
CA LEU A 25 -4.13 -8.35 -9.87
C LEU A 25 -5.45 -8.61 -9.14
N LYS A 26 -6.41 -9.26 -9.81
CA LYS A 26 -7.71 -9.57 -9.24
C LYS A 26 -7.61 -10.61 -8.10
N SER A 27 -6.67 -11.55 -8.16
CA SER A 27 -6.51 -12.58 -7.14
C SER A 27 -5.99 -12.01 -5.82
N VAL A 28 -5.04 -11.07 -5.88
CA VAL A 28 -4.42 -10.48 -4.68
C VAL A 28 -5.23 -9.31 -4.10
N SER A 29 -6.04 -8.61 -4.89
CA SER A 29 -6.88 -7.52 -4.38
C SER A 29 -8.09 -7.20 -5.24
N ARG A 30 -9.27 -7.73 -4.85
CA ARG A 30 -10.52 -7.53 -5.61
C ARG A 30 -10.99 -6.08 -5.65
N SER A 31 -10.94 -5.38 -4.51
CA SER A 31 -11.42 -4.00 -4.42
C SER A 31 -10.50 -3.05 -5.17
N PHE A 32 -9.19 -3.20 -5.00
CA PHE A 32 -8.21 -2.35 -5.68
C PHE A 32 -8.14 -2.65 -7.18
N TYR A 33 -8.33 -3.92 -7.59
CA TYR A 33 -8.50 -4.30 -8.99
C TYR A 33 -9.61 -3.50 -9.68
N LEU A 34 -10.77 -3.33 -9.05
CA LEU A 34 -11.87 -2.56 -9.65
C LEU A 34 -11.50 -1.08 -9.83
N SER A 35 -10.88 -0.47 -8.83
CA SER A 35 -10.39 0.92 -8.90
C SER A 35 -9.35 1.10 -9.99
N LEU A 36 -8.32 0.24 -10.02
CA LEU A 36 -7.25 0.28 -11.01
C LEU A 36 -7.77 0.02 -12.42
N ARG A 37 -8.64 -0.96 -12.61
CA ARG A 37 -9.20 -1.30 -13.93
C ARG A 37 -9.97 -0.12 -14.54
N TYR A 38 -10.60 0.71 -13.71
CA TYR A 38 -11.38 1.85 -14.15
C TYR A 38 -10.54 3.06 -14.58
N LEU A 39 -9.24 3.11 -14.26
CA LEU A 39 -8.37 4.25 -14.57
C LEU A 39 -8.23 4.55 -16.07
N PRO A 40 -7.81 5.78 -16.45
CA PRO A 40 -7.45 6.10 -17.83
C PRO A 40 -6.35 5.17 -18.36
N ASN A 41 -6.42 4.80 -19.64
CA ASN A 41 -5.51 3.81 -20.24
C ASN A 41 -4.03 4.14 -20.05
N ALA A 42 -3.67 5.43 -20.19
CA ALA A 42 -2.28 5.89 -20.15
C ALA A 42 -1.57 5.64 -18.81
N VAL A 43 -2.31 5.68 -17.69
CA VAL A 43 -1.73 5.48 -16.34
C VAL A 43 -2.04 4.11 -15.76
N ARG A 44 -2.93 3.34 -16.41
CA ARG A 44 -3.50 2.13 -15.82
C ARG A 44 -2.43 1.06 -15.55
N LEU A 45 -1.61 0.75 -16.56
CA LEU A 45 -0.58 -0.27 -16.45
C LEU A 45 0.50 0.11 -15.42
N PRO A 46 1.18 1.28 -15.52
CA PRO A 46 2.22 1.65 -14.57
C PRO A 46 1.73 1.69 -13.11
N LEU A 47 0.53 2.20 -12.84
CA LEU A 47 -0.05 2.18 -11.49
C LEU A 47 -0.34 0.76 -10.99
N SER A 48 -0.88 -0.09 -11.87
CA SER A 48 -1.19 -1.48 -11.50
C SER A 48 0.06 -2.31 -11.31
N LEU A 49 1.12 -2.05 -12.10
CA LEU A 49 2.40 -2.72 -12.00
C LEU A 49 3.13 -2.35 -10.70
N ALA A 50 3.20 -1.04 -10.39
CA ALA A 50 3.74 -0.58 -9.12
C ALA A 50 3.01 -1.20 -7.92
N TYR A 51 1.68 -1.29 -7.99
CA TYR A 51 0.90 -1.96 -6.95
C TYR A 51 1.25 -3.44 -6.78
N LEU A 52 1.36 -4.19 -7.89
CA LEU A 52 1.73 -5.62 -7.83
C LEU A 52 3.15 -5.82 -7.28
N LEU A 53 4.11 -4.99 -7.69
CA LEU A 53 5.49 -5.05 -7.19
C LEU A 53 5.57 -4.66 -5.71
N ALA A 54 4.84 -3.64 -5.27
CA ALA A 54 4.72 -3.30 -3.85
C ALA A 54 4.06 -4.45 -3.06
N ARG A 55 3.06 -5.12 -3.63
CA ARG A 55 2.43 -6.28 -3.01
C ARG A 55 3.37 -7.49 -2.93
N VAL A 56 4.28 -7.68 -3.89
CA VAL A 56 5.35 -8.69 -3.81
C VAL A 56 6.23 -8.43 -2.58
N THR A 57 6.72 -7.20 -2.43
CA THR A 57 7.63 -6.88 -1.32
C THR A 57 6.93 -6.97 0.03
N ASP A 58 5.67 -6.53 0.10
CA ASP A 58 4.78 -6.65 1.26
C ASP A 58 4.55 -8.11 1.66
N THR A 59 4.17 -8.97 0.71
CA THR A 59 4.00 -10.41 0.94
C THR A 59 5.30 -11.07 1.43
N LEU A 60 6.47 -10.65 0.96
CA LEU A 60 7.74 -11.21 1.45
C LEU A 60 8.14 -10.66 2.82
N ALA A 61 7.76 -9.41 3.15
CA ALA A 61 8.03 -8.81 4.45
C ALA A 61 7.12 -9.38 5.55
N ASP A 62 5.83 -9.61 5.28
CA ASP A 62 4.82 -9.91 6.30
C ASP A 62 4.78 -11.37 6.78
N TYR A 63 5.28 -12.33 6.00
CA TYR A 63 5.15 -13.75 6.37
C TYR A 63 6.17 -14.14 7.45
N SER A 64 5.75 -14.00 8.72
CA SER A 64 6.54 -14.30 9.93
C SER A 64 7.01 -15.75 10.04
N THR A 65 6.36 -16.69 9.32
CA THR A 65 6.82 -18.09 9.23
C THR A 65 8.14 -18.24 8.47
N ILE A 66 8.53 -17.23 7.69
CA ILE A 66 9.78 -17.20 6.94
C ILE A 66 10.87 -16.51 7.79
N PRO A 67 12.08 -17.08 7.90
CA PRO A 67 13.16 -16.50 8.69
C PRO A 67 13.41 -15.04 8.34
N VAL A 68 13.56 -14.19 9.37
CA VAL A 68 13.77 -12.74 9.18
C VAL A 68 14.99 -12.42 8.34
N MET A 69 16.09 -13.18 8.52
CA MET A 69 17.31 -13.01 7.74
C MET A 69 17.06 -13.22 6.25
N PHE A 70 16.28 -14.24 5.90
CA PHE A 70 15.89 -14.49 4.52
C PHE A 70 15.00 -13.36 3.98
N ARG A 71 14.02 -12.90 4.75
CA ARG A 71 13.17 -11.76 4.35
C ARG A 71 13.99 -10.50 4.08
N LYS A 72 14.96 -10.18 4.96
CA LYS A 72 15.90 -9.05 4.80
C LYS A 72 16.75 -9.19 3.54
N GLU A 73 17.30 -10.38 3.29
CA GLU A 73 18.07 -10.67 2.07
C GLU A 73 17.21 -10.50 0.81
N MET A 74 16.00 -11.06 0.78
CA MET A 74 15.07 -10.88 -0.34
C MET A 74 14.72 -9.41 -0.57
N MET A 75 14.49 -8.62 0.48
CA MET A 75 14.26 -7.17 0.35
C MET A 75 15.45 -6.45 -0.28
N ALA A 76 16.68 -6.80 0.13
CA ALA A 76 17.89 -6.22 -0.46
C ALA A 76 18.02 -6.58 -1.95
N GLN A 77 17.78 -7.83 -2.31
CA GLN A 77 17.83 -8.28 -3.71
C GLN A 77 16.72 -7.61 -4.55
N LEU A 78 15.50 -7.50 -4.03
CA LEU A 78 14.40 -6.80 -4.71
C LEU A 78 14.69 -5.31 -4.90
N LYS A 79 15.35 -4.65 -3.94
CA LYS A 79 15.78 -3.25 -4.08
C LYS A 79 16.74 -3.06 -5.27
N ILE A 80 17.68 -3.99 -5.44
CA ILE A 80 18.58 -4.02 -6.59
C ILE A 80 17.79 -4.23 -7.87
N LEU A 81 16.90 -5.24 -7.92
CA LEU A 81 16.07 -5.53 -9.09
C LEU A 81 15.13 -4.39 -9.47
N VAL A 82 14.60 -3.64 -8.50
CA VAL A 82 13.79 -2.45 -8.77
C VAL A 82 14.65 -1.42 -9.48
N SER A 83 15.85 -1.16 -8.98
CA SER A 83 16.79 -0.19 -9.57
C SER A 83 17.32 -0.66 -10.93
N GLU A 84 17.53 -1.95 -11.11
CA GLU A 84 18.10 -2.60 -12.29
C GLU A 84 17.24 -3.78 -12.76
N PRO A 85 16.05 -3.54 -13.36
CA PRO A 85 15.12 -4.61 -13.74
C PRO A 85 15.63 -5.53 -14.85
N SER A 86 16.74 -5.16 -15.50
CA SER A 86 17.48 -5.99 -16.47
C SER A 86 18.49 -6.95 -15.83
N HIS A 87 18.62 -6.99 -14.51
CA HIS A 87 19.57 -7.88 -13.82
C HIS A 87 19.03 -9.34 -13.77
N PHE A 88 18.91 -9.98 -14.94
CA PHE A 88 18.23 -11.27 -15.12
C PHE A 88 18.81 -12.42 -14.28
N PHE A 89 20.10 -12.41 -13.99
CA PHE A 89 20.72 -13.42 -13.12
C PHE A 89 20.14 -13.37 -11.70
N LEU A 90 20.19 -12.19 -11.07
CA LEU A 90 19.57 -11.94 -9.75
C LEU A 90 18.06 -12.23 -9.76
N LEU A 91 17.37 -11.91 -10.85
CA LEU A 91 15.93 -12.21 -10.97
C LEU A 91 15.67 -13.72 -10.94
N SER A 92 16.50 -14.51 -11.63
CA SER A 92 16.44 -15.97 -11.58
C SER A 92 16.80 -16.49 -10.18
N GLU A 93 17.80 -15.90 -9.53
CA GLU A 93 18.24 -16.26 -8.18
C GLU A 93 17.11 -16.02 -7.15
N VAL A 94 16.54 -14.82 -7.12
CA VAL A 94 15.36 -14.50 -6.27
C VAL A 94 14.24 -15.52 -6.49
N ASN A 95 13.90 -15.79 -7.75
CA ASN A 95 12.83 -16.73 -8.07
C ASN A 95 13.14 -18.17 -7.62
N GLN A 96 14.41 -18.59 -7.62
CA GLN A 96 14.82 -19.91 -7.11
C GLN A 96 14.81 -19.94 -5.57
N ASN A 97 15.31 -18.88 -4.93
CA ASN A 97 15.43 -18.77 -3.48
C ASN A 97 14.07 -18.79 -2.77
N VAL A 98 13.01 -18.28 -3.41
CA VAL A 98 11.68 -18.27 -2.82
C VAL A 98 10.93 -19.62 -2.98
N LYS A 99 11.33 -20.49 -3.93
CA LYS A 99 10.65 -21.78 -4.19
C LYS A 99 10.43 -22.66 -2.95
N PRO A 100 11.42 -22.85 -2.04
CA PRO A 100 11.24 -23.66 -0.85
C PRO A 100 10.15 -23.13 0.10
N TYR A 101 9.83 -21.84 0.01
CA TYR A 101 8.86 -21.18 0.89
C TYR A 101 7.46 -21.06 0.25
N LEU A 102 7.25 -21.54 -0.98
CA LEU A 102 5.98 -21.36 -1.71
C LEU A 102 4.77 -21.97 -1.00
N SER A 103 4.98 -23.02 -0.20
CA SER A 103 3.94 -23.68 0.59
C SER A 103 3.43 -22.83 1.76
N HIS A 104 4.17 -21.80 2.17
CA HIS A 104 3.76 -20.90 3.25
C HIS A 104 2.74 -19.86 2.79
N PHE A 105 2.69 -19.54 1.49
CA PHE A 105 1.82 -18.50 0.95
C PHE A 105 0.41 -19.01 0.64
N SER A 106 -0.58 -18.12 0.76
CA SER A 106 -1.92 -18.36 0.20
C SER A 106 -1.85 -18.62 -1.32
N ASP A 107 -2.86 -19.27 -1.91
CA ASP A 107 -2.86 -19.53 -3.37
C ASP A 107 -2.69 -18.25 -4.21
N SER A 108 -3.28 -17.14 -3.79
CA SER A 108 -3.16 -15.84 -4.47
C SER A 108 -1.76 -15.24 -4.31
N ASP A 109 -1.18 -15.31 -3.11
CA ASP A 109 0.16 -14.78 -2.86
C ASP A 109 1.21 -15.67 -3.53
N ARG A 110 1.05 -17.00 -3.50
CA ARG A 110 1.92 -17.94 -4.23
C ARG A 110 1.95 -17.61 -5.72
N ALA A 111 0.78 -17.42 -6.34
CA ALA A 111 0.70 -17.02 -7.75
C ALA A 111 1.41 -15.68 -8.02
N LEU A 112 1.37 -14.73 -7.09
CA LEU A 112 2.11 -13.47 -7.20
C LEU A 112 3.61 -13.68 -7.17
N ILE A 113 4.09 -14.45 -6.19
CA ILE A 113 5.50 -14.74 -5.98
C ILE A 113 6.09 -15.54 -7.16
N GLU A 114 5.37 -16.54 -7.68
CA GLU A 114 5.79 -17.32 -8.86
C GLU A 114 5.91 -16.46 -10.12
N ASN A 115 5.22 -15.32 -10.17
CA ASN A 115 5.22 -14.40 -11.31
C ASN A 115 6.12 -13.17 -11.11
N ILE A 116 7.02 -13.17 -10.13
CA ILE A 116 8.04 -12.12 -9.96
C ILE A 116 8.82 -11.87 -11.28
N PRO A 117 9.33 -12.90 -11.99
CA PRO A 117 10.06 -12.67 -13.24
C PRO A 117 9.25 -11.90 -14.29
N PHE A 118 7.96 -12.24 -14.43
CA PHE A 118 7.05 -11.57 -15.35
C PHE A 118 6.83 -10.10 -14.99
N LEU A 119 6.71 -9.77 -13.70
CA LEU A 119 6.52 -8.39 -13.26
C LEU A 119 7.77 -7.52 -13.48
N PHE A 120 8.97 -8.06 -13.26
CA PHE A 120 10.22 -7.34 -13.54
C PHE A 120 10.51 -7.20 -15.04
N GLU A 121 10.12 -8.18 -15.87
CA GLU A 121 10.13 -8.03 -17.33
C GLU A 121 9.22 -6.87 -17.77
N LEU A 122 7.99 -6.80 -17.23
CA LEU A 122 7.09 -5.68 -17.50
C LEU A 122 7.66 -4.33 -17.04
N LEU A 123 8.35 -4.29 -15.90
CA LEU A 123 9.02 -3.09 -15.41
C LEU A 123 10.14 -2.65 -16.35
N HIS A 124 10.99 -3.58 -16.78
CA HIS A 124 12.08 -3.32 -17.71
C HIS A 124 11.60 -2.65 -19.01
N GLU A 125 10.45 -3.11 -19.52
CA GLU A 125 9.80 -2.63 -20.74
C GLU A 125 9.03 -1.32 -20.60
N GLN A 126 8.80 -0.81 -19.39
CA GLN A 126 8.14 0.49 -19.22
C GLN A 126 8.97 1.62 -19.85
N SER A 127 8.30 2.74 -20.15
CA SER A 127 8.98 3.95 -20.61
C SER A 127 10.03 4.41 -19.59
N ALA A 128 11.06 5.14 -20.03
CA ALA A 128 12.08 5.64 -19.12
C ALA A 128 11.48 6.50 -17.99
N GLN A 129 10.47 7.31 -18.30
CA GLN A 129 9.77 8.15 -17.33
C GLN A 129 8.96 7.31 -16.32
N ASP A 130 8.21 6.30 -16.79
CA ASP A 130 7.44 5.44 -15.89
C ASP A 130 8.35 4.61 -14.99
N LYS A 131 9.49 4.12 -15.51
CA LYS A 131 10.50 3.43 -14.70
C LYS A 131 10.99 4.32 -13.57
N ILE A 132 11.37 5.57 -13.85
CA ILE A 132 11.81 6.51 -12.80
C ILE A 132 10.75 6.62 -11.70
N TYR A 133 9.48 6.82 -12.07
CA TYR A 133 8.41 6.94 -11.08
C TYR A 133 8.15 5.64 -10.29
N ILE A 134 8.12 4.49 -10.95
CA ILE A 134 7.88 3.19 -10.31
C ILE A 134 9.06 2.81 -9.40
N GLN A 135 10.29 3.05 -9.84
CA GLN A 135 11.50 2.78 -9.06
C GLN A 135 11.56 3.67 -7.82
N ASP A 136 11.26 4.96 -7.98
CA ASP A 136 11.28 5.93 -6.89
C ASP A 136 10.28 5.58 -5.77
N VAL A 137 9.07 5.13 -6.12
CA VAL A 137 8.07 4.72 -5.12
C VAL A 137 8.40 3.38 -4.48
N LEU A 138 8.83 2.38 -5.27
CA LEU A 138 9.17 1.06 -4.74
C LEU A 138 10.39 1.10 -3.82
N ASN A 139 11.40 1.91 -4.13
CA ASN A 139 12.57 2.08 -3.27
C ASN A 139 12.19 2.65 -1.90
N LYS A 140 11.26 3.63 -1.84
CA LYS A 140 10.75 4.17 -0.57
C LYS A 140 9.92 3.15 0.21
N ILE A 141 9.06 2.41 -0.48
CA ILE A 141 8.25 1.34 0.15
C ILE A 141 9.16 0.27 0.77
N ILE A 142 10.15 -0.22 0.01
CA ILE A 142 11.10 -1.23 0.49
C ILE A 142 11.91 -0.68 1.67
N GLU A 143 12.30 0.60 1.65
CA GLU A 143 12.96 1.24 2.79
C GLU A 143 12.07 1.25 4.05
N GLY A 144 10.79 1.61 3.92
CA GLY A 144 9.82 1.53 5.01
C GLY A 144 9.61 0.11 5.54
N GLN A 145 9.58 -0.88 4.65
CA GLN A 145 9.48 -2.31 5.02
C GLN A 145 10.74 -2.82 5.72
N LEU A 146 11.92 -2.33 5.33
CA LEU A 146 13.18 -2.65 6.02
C LEU A 146 13.23 -2.01 7.42
N ILE A 147 12.69 -0.80 7.59
CA ILE A 147 12.50 -0.20 8.93
C ILE A 147 11.63 -1.14 9.78
N ASP A 148 10.49 -1.59 9.26
CA ASP A 148 9.61 -2.54 9.96
C ASP A 148 10.35 -3.82 10.37
N LEU A 149 11.05 -4.45 9.42
CA LEU A 149 11.85 -5.66 9.65
C LEU A 149 13.04 -5.47 10.60
N ASN A 150 13.51 -4.24 10.81
CA ASN A 150 14.62 -3.96 11.73
C ASN A 150 14.11 -3.58 13.12
N TYR A 151 13.01 -2.82 13.20
CA TYR A 151 12.39 -2.42 14.46
C TYR A 151 11.72 -3.60 15.15
N PHE A 152 10.88 -4.36 14.44
CA PHE A 152 10.01 -5.37 15.05
C PHE A 152 10.61 -6.79 15.08
N ASP A 153 11.93 -6.91 14.96
CA ASP A 153 12.68 -8.18 14.98
C ASP A 153 13.15 -8.60 16.39
N SER A 154 12.65 -7.95 17.44
CA SER A 154 13.09 -8.23 18.79
C SER A 154 12.21 -9.30 19.46
N GLN A 155 12.80 -10.44 19.80
CA GLN A 155 12.15 -11.54 20.55
C GLN A 155 11.84 -11.20 22.02
N LYS A 156 11.77 -9.91 22.41
CA LYS A 156 11.84 -9.48 23.82
C LYS A 156 10.83 -8.39 24.24
N GLY A 157 9.77 -8.12 23.47
CA GLY A 157 8.69 -7.25 23.94
C GLY A 157 7.93 -6.55 22.83
N ILE A 158 7.06 -5.61 23.22
CA ILE A 158 6.39 -4.72 22.28
C ILE A 158 7.38 -3.64 21.88
N VAL A 159 7.68 -3.56 20.58
CA VAL A 159 8.48 -2.47 20.03
C VAL A 159 7.55 -1.34 19.60
N HIS A 160 8.01 -0.11 19.75
CA HIS A 160 7.29 1.06 19.29
C HIS A 160 8.22 2.14 18.73
N PHE A 161 7.65 3.06 17.94
CA PHE A 161 8.37 4.29 17.60
C PHE A 161 8.49 5.18 18.84
N SER A 162 9.58 5.93 18.91
CA SER A 162 9.90 6.82 20.04
C SER A 162 9.33 8.22 19.84
N THR A 163 9.19 8.66 18.58
CA THR A 163 8.76 10.03 18.27
C THR A 163 7.74 10.09 17.14
N ASP A 164 7.03 11.21 17.06
CA ASP A 164 6.05 11.47 16.01
C ASP A 164 6.72 11.53 14.62
N GLU A 165 7.96 12.00 14.55
CA GLU A 165 8.74 12.09 13.31
C GLU A 165 9.08 10.70 12.76
N GLU A 166 9.39 9.72 13.62
CA GLU A 166 9.62 8.34 13.20
C GLU A 166 8.35 7.74 12.58
N LEU A 167 7.20 7.92 13.23
CA LEU A 167 5.93 7.47 12.67
C LEU A 167 5.61 8.23 11.36
N ASP A 168 5.80 9.54 11.31
CA ASP A 168 5.51 10.33 10.12
C ASP A 168 6.37 9.93 8.92
N ASN A 169 7.67 9.69 9.15
CA ASN A 169 8.60 9.17 8.15
C ASN A 169 8.16 7.78 7.68
N TYR A 170 7.81 6.88 8.60
CA TYR A 170 7.28 5.56 8.24
C TYR A 170 6.02 5.67 7.38
N LEU A 171 5.02 6.47 7.81
CA LEU A 171 3.79 6.72 7.06
C LEU A 171 4.06 7.28 5.65
N TYR A 172 5.06 8.17 5.51
CA TYR A 172 5.49 8.66 4.21
C TYR A 172 6.06 7.54 3.35
N LEU A 173 7.02 6.76 3.88
CA LEU A 173 7.73 5.73 3.13
C LEU A 173 6.80 4.61 2.61
N VAL A 174 5.84 4.16 3.42
CA VAL A 174 4.97 3.04 3.02
C VAL A 174 3.67 3.44 2.33
N ALA A 175 3.24 4.70 2.42
CA ALA A 175 1.97 5.12 1.85
C ALA A 175 1.92 6.55 1.31
N GLY A 176 2.53 7.53 1.98
CA GLY A 176 2.56 8.92 1.50
C GLY A 176 3.23 9.07 0.13
N CYS A 177 4.34 8.36 -0.09
CA CYS A 177 5.05 8.32 -1.37
C CYS A 177 4.20 7.75 -2.52
N VAL A 178 3.21 6.89 -2.22
CA VAL A 178 2.28 6.34 -3.21
C VAL A 178 1.36 7.43 -3.75
N GLY A 179 0.90 8.34 -2.88
CA GLY A 179 0.12 9.51 -3.29
C GLY A 179 0.91 10.46 -4.18
N GLU A 180 2.18 10.70 -3.84
CA GLU A 180 3.12 11.49 -4.64
C GLU A 180 3.33 10.86 -6.04
N PHE A 181 3.68 9.57 -6.08
CA PHE A 181 3.84 8.78 -7.31
C PHE A 181 2.61 8.84 -8.21
N TRP A 182 1.44 8.57 -7.63
CA TRP A 182 0.18 8.56 -8.34
C TRP A 182 -0.12 9.91 -8.99
N THR A 183 0.12 10.99 -8.23
CA THR A 183 -0.10 12.37 -8.68
C THR A 183 0.85 12.74 -9.81
N LYS A 184 2.16 12.50 -9.66
CA LYS A 184 3.17 12.81 -10.68
C LYS A 184 2.87 12.09 -12.01
N LEU A 185 2.53 10.81 -11.93
CA LEU A 185 2.18 10.01 -13.10
C LEU A 185 0.90 10.51 -13.77
N CYS A 186 -0.14 10.80 -12.99
CA CYS A 186 -1.39 11.34 -13.54
C CYS A 186 -1.21 12.72 -14.17
N CYS A 187 -0.44 13.63 -13.56
CA CYS A 187 -0.09 14.92 -14.13
C CYS A 187 0.64 14.77 -15.48
N SER A 188 1.50 13.77 -15.61
CA SER A 188 2.28 13.53 -16.84
C SER A 188 1.42 13.08 -18.03
N TYR A 189 0.34 12.34 -17.78
CA TYR A 189 -0.42 11.67 -18.85
C TYR A 189 -1.89 12.09 -18.99
N ILE A 190 -2.43 12.85 -18.04
CA ILE A 190 -3.84 13.28 -18.06
C ILE A 190 -3.87 14.80 -18.27
N PRO A 191 -4.18 15.27 -19.49
CA PRO A 191 -4.35 16.69 -19.76
C PRO A 191 -5.39 17.33 -18.83
N GLY A 192 -5.03 18.48 -18.26
CA GLY A 192 -5.90 19.20 -17.32
C GLY A 192 -6.19 18.41 -16.04
N TYR A 193 -5.25 17.56 -15.58
CA TYR A 193 -5.43 16.72 -14.38
C TYR A 193 -5.91 17.51 -13.16
N THR A 194 -5.37 18.71 -12.95
CA THR A 194 -5.77 19.66 -11.91
C THR A 194 -5.61 21.09 -12.42
N LYS A 195 -6.20 22.07 -11.73
CA LYS A 195 -5.88 23.50 -11.87
C LYS A 195 -5.00 24.03 -10.73
N ASP A 196 -4.83 23.24 -9.68
CA ASP A 196 -4.10 23.63 -8.48
C ASP A 196 -2.58 23.60 -8.73
N ASN A 197 -1.85 24.35 -7.90
CA ASN A 197 -0.39 24.29 -7.88
C ASN A 197 0.09 22.86 -7.54
N LEU A 198 1.07 22.37 -8.29
CA LEU A 198 1.57 21.00 -8.15
C LEU A 198 2.11 20.69 -6.74
N SER A 199 2.89 21.59 -6.15
CA SER A 199 3.44 21.39 -4.80
C SER A 199 2.33 21.27 -3.75
N SER A 200 1.30 22.11 -3.86
CA SER A 200 0.13 22.05 -2.97
C SER A 200 -0.69 20.77 -3.17
N LEU A 201 -0.79 20.27 -4.40
CA LEU A 201 -1.48 19.02 -4.71
C LEU A 201 -0.70 17.81 -4.17
N LEU A 202 0.63 17.80 -4.33
CA LEU A 202 1.50 16.73 -3.84
C LEU A 202 1.44 16.60 -2.32
N LEU A 203 1.43 17.71 -1.58
CA LEU A 203 1.28 17.68 -0.12
C LEU A 203 -0.02 16.99 0.30
N LYS A 204 -1.15 17.34 -0.34
CA LYS A 204 -2.44 16.69 -0.07
C LYS A 204 -2.45 15.21 -0.46
N ALA A 205 -1.77 14.85 -1.54
CA ALA A 205 -1.65 13.46 -1.97
C ALA A 205 -0.82 12.63 -0.98
N ILE A 206 0.28 13.19 -0.47
CA ILE A 206 1.10 12.58 0.58
C ILE A 206 0.25 12.36 1.83
N ASN A 207 -0.46 13.39 2.29
CA ASN A 207 -1.32 13.30 3.47
C ASN A 207 -2.45 12.29 3.24
N PHE A 208 -2.99 12.18 2.02
CA PHE A 208 -3.96 11.13 1.72
C PHE A 208 -3.36 9.73 1.91
N GLY A 209 -2.16 9.46 1.40
CA GLY A 209 -1.46 8.19 1.66
C GLY A 209 -1.27 7.94 3.16
N LYS A 210 -0.78 8.95 3.90
CA LYS A 210 -0.61 8.88 5.36
C LYS A 210 -1.94 8.60 6.09
N ALA A 211 -3.05 9.22 5.69
CA ALA A 211 -4.37 8.99 6.26
C ALA A 211 -4.78 7.53 6.15
N LEU A 212 -4.59 6.92 4.97
CA LEU A 212 -4.94 5.52 4.73
C LEU A 212 -4.09 4.59 5.60
N GLN A 213 -2.79 4.83 5.71
CA GLN A 213 -1.92 3.97 6.50
C GLN A 213 -2.15 4.14 8.00
N LEU A 214 -2.29 5.37 8.49
CA LEU A 214 -2.60 5.61 9.90
C LEU A 214 -3.95 5.01 10.29
N THR A 215 -4.94 5.03 9.38
CA THR A 215 -6.21 4.33 9.58
C THR A 215 -6.01 2.81 9.69
N ASN A 216 -5.15 2.21 8.87
CA ASN A 216 -4.82 0.79 8.97
C ASN A 216 -4.15 0.46 10.31
N ILE A 217 -3.15 1.23 10.72
CA ILE A 217 -2.45 1.08 12.02
C ILE A 217 -3.44 1.12 13.18
N LEU A 218 -4.34 2.10 13.21
CA LEU A 218 -5.35 2.21 14.28
C LEU A 218 -6.34 1.04 14.27
N ARG A 219 -6.78 0.61 13.08
CA ARG A 219 -7.71 -0.51 12.88
C ARG A 219 -7.12 -1.84 13.33
N ASP A 220 -5.86 -2.07 13.00
CA ASP A 220 -5.18 -3.36 13.18
C ASP A 220 -4.38 -3.41 14.49
N LEU A 221 -4.37 -2.33 15.27
CA LEU A 221 -3.71 -2.21 16.57
C LEU A 221 -3.82 -3.46 17.46
N PRO A 222 -4.98 -4.14 17.62
CA PRO A 222 -5.04 -5.32 18.48
C PRO A 222 -4.24 -6.51 17.93
N CYS A 223 -4.22 -6.68 16.59
CA CYS A 223 -3.43 -7.70 15.92
C CYS A 223 -1.94 -7.36 15.97
N ASP A 224 -1.59 -6.08 15.75
CA ASP A 224 -0.22 -5.61 15.79
C ASP A 224 0.39 -5.79 17.19
N LEU A 225 -0.34 -5.42 18.24
CA LEU A 225 0.07 -5.63 19.63
C LEU A 225 0.26 -7.11 19.96
N ALA A 226 -0.62 -7.99 19.47
CA ALA A 226 -0.47 -9.43 19.66
C ALA A 226 0.82 -9.98 19.01
N ASN A 227 1.30 -9.32 17.96
CA ASN A 227 2.56 -9.62 17.28
C ASN A 227 3.76 -8.81 17.85
N GLY A 228 3.60 -8.13 18.98
CA GLY A 228 4.66 -7.34 19.61
C GLY A 228 4.95 -6.01 18.93
N ARG A 229 3.98 -5.44 18.20
CA ARG A 229 4.13 -4.20 17.42
C ARG A 229 3.19 -3.11 17.92
N LEU A 230 3.74 -1.93 18.20
CA LEU A 230 2.99 -0.70 18.44
C LEU A 230 3.58 0.42 17.58
N TYR A 231 3.00 0.67 16.42
CA TYR A 231 3.48 1.76 15.55
C TYR A 231 3.26 3.16 16.14
N LEU A 232 2.35 3.32 17.11
CA LEU A 232 2.08 4.64 17.68
C LEU A 232 3.23 5.06 18.61
N PRO A 233 3.75 6.30 18.50
CA PRO A 233 4.73 6.84 19.42
C PRO A 233 4.26 6.74 20.86
N TYR A 234 5.08 6.09 21.69
CA TYR A 234 4.76 5.78 23.07
C TYR A 234 5.97 6.05 23.95
N GLN A 235 5.75 6.64 25.13
CA GLN A 235 6.82 7.00 26.07
C GLN A 235 6.84 6.12 27.33
N GLY A 236 5.89 5.21 27.50
CA GLY A 236 5.86 4.28 28.62
C GLY A 236 6.58 2.98 28.32
N SER A 237 6.63 2.08 29.31
CA SER A 237 7.19 0.74 29.14
C SER A 237 6.10 -0.28 28.79
N CYS A 238 6.28 -1.02 27.70
CA CYS A 238 5.44 -2.17 27.37
C CYS A 238 6.28 -3.41 27.07
N SER A 239 5.86 -4.57 27.56
CA SER A 239 6.48 -5.86 27.28
C SER A 239 5.41 -6.90 26.92
N GLN A 240 5.84 -8.07 26.45
CA GLN A 240 4.90 -9.14 26.15
C GLN A 240 4.25 -9.69 27.44
N ASP A 241 4.98 -9.66 28.55
CA ASP A 241 4.54 -10.18 29.85
C ASP A 241 3.40 -9.34 30.46
N ASN A 242 3.32 -8.05 30.12
CA ASN A 242 2.27 -7.14 30.60
C ASN A 242 1.25 -6.76 29.51
N LEU A 243 1.26 -7.44 28.35
CA LEU A 243 0.41 -7.11 27.20
C LEU A 243 -1.07 -7.00 27.57
N GLU A 244 -1.61 -7.89 28.41
CA GLU A 244 -3.02 -7.83 28.79
C GLU A 244 -3.36 -6.59 29.61
N GLN A 245 -2.49 -6.24 30.55
CA GLN A 245 -2.63 -5.02 31.34
C GLN A 245 -2.52 -3.80 30.42
N PHE A 246 -1.52 -3.77 29.54
CA PHE A 246 -1.30 -2.68 28.61
C PHE A 246 -2.47 -2.48 27.64
N VAL A 247 -3.03 -3.56 27.06
CA VAL A 247 -4.23 -3.50 26.20
C VAL A 247 -5.43 -2.94 26.95
N ASN A 248 -5.62 -3.34 28.22
CA ASN A 248 -6.69 -2.79 29.05
C ASN A 248 -6.44 -1.30 29.38
N GLU A 249 -5.19 -0.92 29.67
CA GLU A 249 -4.81 0.47 29.93
C GLU A 249 -4.97 1.36 28.69
N LEU A 250 -4.62 0.88 27.49
CA LEU A 250 -4.89 1.53 26.22
C LEU A 250 -6.38 1.84 26.04
N SER A 251 -7.25 0.89 26.43
CA SER A 251 -8.70 1.05 26.28
C SER A 251 -9.35 2.02 27.27
N ILE A 252 -8.66 2.35 28.38
CA ILE A 252 -9.21 3.15 29.49
C ILE A 252 -8.38 4.43 29.73
N LYS A 253 -7.09 4.27 30.05
CA LYS A 253 -6.18 5.34 30.47
C LYS A 253 -5.51 6.05 29.29
N GLU A 254 -5.17 5.33 28.22
CA GLU A 254 -4.46 5.89 27.06
C GLU A 254 -5.38 6.08 25.85
N SER A 255 -6.68 6.17 26.09
CA SER A 255 -7.68 6.59 25.09
C SER A 255 -7.30 7.91 24.41
N ALA A 256 -6.60 8.80 25.13
CA ALA A 256 -6.03 10.03 24.59
C ALA A 256 -4.97 9.80 23.50
N LEU A 257 -4.14 8.75 23.60
CA LEU A 257 -3.16 8.40 22.57
C LEU A 257 -3.87 7.98 21.28
N ILE A 258 -4.85 7.07 21.40
CA ILE A 258 -5.62 6.59 20.25
C ILE A 258 -6.42 7.73 19.62
N GLU A 259 -7.09 8.55 20.44
CA GLU A 259 -7.88 9.68 19.96
C GLU A 259 -7.02 10.75 19.28
N ARG A 260 -5.82 11.02 19.81
CA ARG A 260 -4.84 11.92 19.19
C ARG A 260 -4.50 11.46 17.76
N TRP A 261 -4.11 10.20 17.59
CA TRP A 261 -3.74 9.67 16.28
C TRP A 261 -4.95 9.49 15.35
N ARG A 262 -6.13 9.21 15.91
CA ARG A 262 -7.40 9.22 15.16
C ARG A 262 -7.73 10.62 14.64
N SER A 263 -7.50 11.67 15.44
CA SER A 263 -7.63 13.07 15.03
C SER A 263 -6.64 13.40 13.91
N GLN A 264 -5.37 13.05 14.06
CA GLN A 264 -4.35 13.25 13.02
C GLN A 264 -4.74 12.56 11.70
N ALA A 265 -5.27 11.33 11.77
CA ALA A 265 -5.75 10.61 10.59
C ALA A 265 -6.94 11.33 9.91
N LEU A 266 -7.83 11.95 10.69
CA LEU A 266 -8.94 12.76 10.16
C LEU A 266 -8.45 14.07 9.52
N ASP A 267 -7.43 14.71 10.07
CA ASP A 267 -6.82 15.91 9.49
C ASP A 267 -6.20 15.57 8.12
N TYR A 268 -5.41 14.49 8.05
CA TYR A 268 -4.89 13.97 6.80
C TYR A 268 -5.99 13.54 5.81
N LEU A 269 -7.11 13.01 6.31
CA LEU A 269 -8.26 12.67 5.47
C LEU A 269 -9.01 13.92 4.95
N SER A 270 -8.92 15.05 5.66
CA SER A 270 -9.45 16.32 5.19
C SER A 270 -8.63 16.84 4.00
N ASP A 271 -7.30 16.69 4.03
CA ASP A 271 -6.45 16.94 2.86
C ASP A 271 -6.76 16.00 1.70
N ALA A 272 -7.07 14.73 1.97
CA ALA A 272 -7.52 13.79 0.94
C ALA A 272 -8.82 14.27 0.24
N ALA A 273 -9.75 14.85 0.99
CA ALA A 273 -10.97 15.42 0.40
C ALA A 273 -10.63 16.60 -0.53
N LEU A 274 -9.73 17.48 -0.11
CA LEU A 274 -9.24 18.60 -0.93
C LEU A 274 -8.52 18.09 -2.19
N TYR A 275 -7.68 17.06 -2.08
CA TYR A 275 -7.05 16.42 -3.23
C TYR A 275 -8.08 15.88 -4.23
N ILE A 276 -9.09 15.15 -3.76
CA ILE A 276 -10.15 14.58 -4.61
C ILE A 276 -10.97 15.69 -5.30
N GLN A 277 -11.19 16.81 -4.62
CA GLN A 277 -11.86 17.97 -5.21
C GLN A 277 -11.03 18.58 -6.36
N ALA A 278 -9.72 18.75 -6.16
CA ALA A 278 -8.78 19.36 -7.10
C ALA A 278 -8.54 18.53 -8.38
N VAL A 279 -8.61 17.20 -8.30
CA VAL A 279 -8.50 16.33 -9.48
C VAL A 279 -9.67 16.58 -10.43
N ASN A 280 -9.46 16.65 -11.74
CA ASN A 280 -10.55 16.86 -12.71
C ASN A 280 -11.03 15.54 -13.34
N ASN A 281 -10.17 14.53 -13.42
CA ASN A 281 -10.48 13.27 -14.08
C ASN A 281 -11.41 12.38 -13.24
N ARG A 282 -12.62 12.12 -13.75
CA ARG A 282 -13.64 11.32 -13.03
C ARG A 282 -13.21 9.89 -12.69
N ARG A 283 -12.41 9.25 -13.55
CA ARG A 283 -11.92 7.88 -13.31
C ARG A 283 -10.89 7.84 -12.18
N VAL A 284 -10.03 8.86 -12.12
CA VAL A 284 -9.08 9.01 -11.01
C VAL A 284 -9.82 9.36 -9.72
N LYS A 285 -10.79 10.29 -9.76
CA LYS A 285 -11.65 10.59 -8.59
C LYS A 285 -12.29 9.32 -8.04
N PHE A 286 -12.88 8.50 -8.90
CA PHE A 286 -13.48 7.22 -8.50
C PHE A 286 -12.49 6.33 -7.75
N ALA A 287 -11.28 6.15 -8.30
CA ALA A 287 -10.24 5.32 -7.67
C ALA A 287 -9.80 5.86 -6.31
N CYS A 288 -9.83 7.18 -6.10
CA CYS A 288 -9.53 7.84 -4.83
C CYS A 288 -10.70 7.80 -3.82
N LEU A 289 -11.95 7.92 -4.29
CA LEU A 289 -13.13 7.99 -3.44
C LEU A 289 -13.40 6.69 -2.66
N VAL A 290 -13.10 5.54 -3.28
CA VAL A 290 -13.31 4.22 -2.65
C VAL A 290 -12.48 4.07 -1.36
N PRO A 291 -11.14 4.19 -1.39
CA PRO A 291 -10.33 4.12 -0.16
C PRO A 291 -10.65 5.27 0.80
N TYR A 292 -10.98 6.47 0.31
CA TYR A 292 -11.42 7.59 1.16
C TYR A 292 -12.66 7.23 2.01
N PHE A 293 -13.71 6.68 1.40
CA PHE A 293 -14.92 6.31 2.14
C PHE A 293 -14.69 5.17 3.14
N ILE A 294 -13.87 4.19 2.76
CA ILE A 294 -13.47 3.09 3.65
C ILE A 294 -12.73 3.66 4.87
N ALA A 295 -11.75 4.55 4.66
CA ALA A 295 -10.99 5.15 5.75
C ALA A 295 -11.88 6.02 6.65
N LYS A 296 -12.75 6.86 6.06
CA LYS A 296 -13.70 7.69 6.83
C LYS A 296 -14.59 6.85 7.74
N GLU A 297 -15.16 5.77 7.22
CA GLU A 297 -16.03 4.89 8.01
C GLU A 297 -15.25 4.15 9.10
N THR A 298 -14.05 3.68 8.76
CA THR A 298 -13.18 2.99 9.72
C THR A 298 -12.85 3.92 10.89
N LEU A 299 -12.40 5.16 10.62
CA LEU A 299 -12.10 6.16 11.65
C LEU A 299 -13.32 6.60 12.49
N ASN A 300 -14.52 6.57 11.91
CA ASN A 300 -15.76 6.80 12.66
C ASN A 300 -16.09 5.64 13.59
N THR A 301 -15.85 4.40 13.16
CA THR A 301 -16.06 3.19 13.97
C THR A 301 -15.06 3.10 15.11
N LEU A 302 -13.82 3.53 14.87
CA LEU A 302 -12.73 3.55 15.85
C LEU A 302 -12.98 4.47 17.07
N LYS A 303 -14.06 5.24 17.09
CA LYS A 303 -14.49 6.00 18.28
C LYS A 303 -14.88 5.08 19.45
N ASP A 304 -15.42 3.90 19.16
CA ASP A 304 -15.68 2.87 20.17
C ASP A 304 -14.42 2.04 20.39
N LEU A 305 -13.66 2.34 21.45
CA LEU A 305 -12.41 1.64 21.78
C LEU A 305 -12.60 0.21 22.28
N SER A 306 -13.84 -0.29 22.41
CA SER A 306 -14.10 -1.66 22.87
C SER A 306 -13.52 -2.74 21.95
N TYR A 307 -13.22 -2.42 20.69
CA TYR A 307 -12.55 -3.34 19.76
C TYR A 307 -11.14 -3.73 20.20
N ILE A 308 -10.44 -2.83 20.91
CA ILE A 308 -9.10 -3.08 21.47
C ILE A 308 -9.18 -4.17 22.53
N ALA A 309 -10.07 -3.99 23.51
CA ALA A 309 -10.29 -4.98 24.57
C ALA A 309 -10.81 -6.32 24.02
N LYS A 310 -11.67 -6.29 22.98
CA LYS A 310 -12.18 -7.50 22.31
C LYS A 310 -11.14 -8.22 21.46
N ARG A 311 -9.97 -7.61 21.23
CA ARG A 311 -8.91 -8.11 20.32
C ARG A 311 -9.44 -8.43 18.92
N GLN A 312 -10.34 -7.59 18.41
CA GLN A 312 -10.96 -7.76 17.11
C GLN A 312 -10.62 -6.60 16.20
N ALA A 313 -9.94 -6.87 15.10
CA ALA A 313 -9.76 -5.88 14.05
C ALA A 313 -11.12 -5.47 13.48
N ILE A 314 -11.35 -4.16 13.33
CA ILE A 314 -12.55 -3.64 12.71
C ILE A 314 -12.51 -3.97 11.21
N LYS A 315 -13.55 -4.60 10.70
CA LYS A 315 -13.65 -4.95 9.27
C LYS A 315 -14.85 -4.29 8.63
N ILE A 316 -14.61 -3.50 7.59
CA ILE A 316 -15.67 -3.02 6.71
C ILE A 316 -16.19 -4.20 5.89
N SER A 317 -17.50 -4.43 5.93
CA SER A 317 -18.12 -5.56 5.23
C SER A 317 -18.01 -5.42 3.71
N ARG A 318 -18.01 -6.55 2.99
CA ARG A 318 -18.03 -6.53 1.51
C ARG A 318 -19.22 -5.74 0.96
N LYS A 319 -20.38 -5.83 1.62
CA LYS A 319 -21.59 -5.06 1.25
C LYS A 319 -21.34 -3.55 1.33
N GLN A 320 -20.69 -3.07 2.39
CA GLN A 320 -20.30 -1.65 2.52
C GLN A 320 -19.26 -1.26 1.46
N VAL A 321 -18.27 -2.11 1.16
CA VAL A 321 -17.30 -1.84 0.08
C VAL A 321 -18.02 -1.67 -1.27
N TYR A 322 -18.98 -2.53 -1.60
CA TYR A 322 -19.80 -2.36 -2.81
C TYR A 322 -20.65 -1.08 -2.78
N LEU A 323 -21.19 -0.72 -1.62
CA LEU A 323 -21.90 0.56 -1.44
C LEU A 323 -20.95 1.74 -1.70
N TYR A 324 -19.70 1.69 -1.24
CA TYR A 324 -18.71 2.75 -1.49
C TYR A 324 -18.25 2.82 -2.95
N LEU A 325 -18.11 1.67 -3.62
CA LEU A 325 -17.92 1.63 -5.06
C LEU A 325 -19.08 2.31 -5.78
N TRP A 326 -20.33 2.01 -5.39
CA TRP A 326 -21.51 2.66 -5.97
C TRP A 326 -21.54 4.16 -5.68
N LYS A 327 -21.33 4.58 -4.42
CA LYS A 327 -21.27 5.98 -4.01
C LYS A 327 -20.19 6.77 -4.74
N ALA A 328 -19.02 6.16 -4.98
CA ALA A 328 -17.91 6.77 -5.70
C ALA A 328 -18.27 7.11 -7.16
N LEU A 329 -19.18 6.36 -7.80
CA LEU A 329 -19.63 6.65 -9.18
C LEU A 329 -20.45 7.95 -9.28
N TYR A 330 -21.18 8.31 -8.21
CA TYR A 330 -22.12 9.44 -8.22
C TYR A 330 -21.61 10.66 -7.44
N THR A 331 -20.54 10.52 -6.66
CA THR A 331 -19.99 11.62 -5.87
C THR A 331 -19.26 12.61 -6.78
N ARG A 332 -19.78 13.85 -6.86
CA ARG A 332 -19.14 14.93 -7.63
C ARG A 332 -18.16 15.75 -6.79
N ASN A 333 -18.52 16.00 -5.53
CA ASN A 333 -17.72 16.73 -4.54
C ASN A 333 -17.72 15.94 -3.22
N VAL A 334 -16.59 15.94 -2.53
CA VAL A 334 -16.46 15.43 -1.16
C VAL A 334 -16.74 16.58 -0.21
N ALA A 335 -17.61 16.41 0.79
CA ALA A 335 -17.78 17.43 1.82
C ALA A 335 -16.51 17.55 2.66
N THR A 336 -15.92 18.74 2.70
CA THR A 336 -14.94 19.13 3.73
C THR A 336 -15.73 19.41 5.00
N ASN A 337 -15.41 18.69 6.07
CA ASN A 337 -16.06 18.91 7.37
C ASN A 337 -15.67 20.26 7.94
#